data_AF-A0A0K2SXF0-F1
#
_entry.id   AF-A0A0K2SXF0-F1
#
_cell.length_a   1.000
_cell.length_b   1.000
_cell.length_c   1.000
_cell.angle_alpha   90.00
_cell.angle_beta   90.00
_cell.angle_gamma   90.00
#
_symmetry.space_group_name_H-M   'P 1'
#
loop_
_entity.id
_entity.type
_entity.pdbx_description
1 polymer ?
#
loop_
_entity_poly.entity_id
_entity_poly.type
_entity_poly.pdbx_seq_one_letter_code
_entity_poly.pdbx_strand_id
1 'polypeptide(L)'
;RARPGCLQYYFESTGRINTFNFNAMGSSHLASQKYAICFRRNLNTCCIEYRVCEDEKEAFTLGISPNAASKTDNTCNEDFITIEGSSSECKRNNIILSNRYCGTNFNDSPLGLAINARICDCTEPFEIRIRTDETASVAMALTNRGLCLEYRSIECNL
;
A
#
# COMPACT_ATOMS: atom_id res chain seq x y z
N ARG A 1 -0.03 13.48 -18.86
CA ARG A 1 1.04 12.51 -19.19
C ARG A 1 1.61 11.98 -17.87
N ALA A 2 1.82 10.68 -17.75
CA ALA A 2 2.42 10.08 -16.55
C ALA A 2 3.84 10.61 -16.32
N ARG A 3 4.23 10.81 -15.05
CA ARG A 3 5.60 11.21 -14.70
C ARG A 3 6.56 10.03 -14.94
N PRO A 4 7.83 10.29 -15.31
CA PRO A 4 8.84 9.23 -15.36
C PRO A 4 8.94 8.51 -14.01
N GLY A 5 9.09 7.19 -14.02
CA GLY A 5 9.21 6.36 -12.81
C GLY A 5 7.94 5.60 -12.40
N CYS A 6 6.79 5.91 -13.00
CA CYS A 6 5.52 5.24 -12.74
C CYS A 6 5.30 4.08 -13.71
N LEU A 7 5.19 2.84 -13.21
CA LEU A 7 4.86 1.67 -14.02
C LEU A 7 3.35 1.46 -14.13
N GLN A 8 2.61 1.83 -13.09
CA GLN A 8 1.15 1.93 -13.13
C GLN A 8 0.74 3.38 -12.87
N TYR A 9 -0.28 3.86 -13.58
CA TYR A 9 -0.74 5.25 -13.45
C TYR A 9 -2.26 5.33 -13.44
N TYR A 10 -2.81 5.96 -12.41
CA TYR A 10 -4.24 6.09 -12.17
C TYR A 10 -4.68 7.54 -12.36
N PHE A 11 -5.71 7.77 -13.19
CA PHE A 11 -6.17 9.11 -13.55
C PHE A 11 -7.45 9.54 -12.84
N GLU A 12 -8.25 8.57 -12.39
CA GLU A 12 -9.56 8.79 -11.81
C GLU A 12 -9.46 9.28 -10.36
N SER A 13 -10.56 9.84 -9.84
CA SER A 13 -10.63 10.26 -8.44
C SER A 13 -10.78 9.08 -7.48
N THR A 14 -11.26 7.93 -7.96
CA THR A 14 -11.35 6.67 -7.22
C THR A 14 -10.93 5.50 -8.10
N GLY A 15 -10.60 4.37 -7.50
CA GLY A 15 -10.39 3.14 -8.25
C GLY A 15 -9.72 2.05 -7.43
N ARG A 16 -9.39 0.95 -8.11
CA ARG A 16 -8.76 -0.23 -7.53
C ARG A 16 -7.34 -0.40 -8.06
N ILE A 17 -6.43 -0.70 -7.14
CA ILE A 17 -5.00 -0.90 -7.37
C ILE A 17 -4.67 -2.34 -7.03
N ASN A 18 -3.99 -3.02 -7.95
CA ASN A 18 -3.47 -4.35 -7.74
C ASN A 18 -1.97 -4.37 -8.02
N THR A 19 -1.21 -5.08 -7.19
CA THR A 19 0.12 -5.52 -7.63
C THR A 19 -0.01 -6.45 -8.83
N PHE A 20 1.04 -6.51 -9.66
CA PHE A 20 1.10 -7.54 -10.70
C PHE A 20 1.03 -8.93 -10.06
N ASN A 21 0.29 -9.85 -10.70
CA ASN A 21 0.03 -11.21 -10.20
C ASN A 21 -0.88 -11.30 -8.96
N PHE A 22 -1.69 -10.27 -8.69
CA PHE A 22 -2.83 -10.33 -7.78
C PHE A 22 -4.09 -10.81 -8.54
N ASN A 23 -4.26 -12.12 -8.71
CA ASN A 23 -5.27 -12.68 -9.62
C ASN A 23 -5.91 -14.01 -9.17
N ALA A 24 -5.43 -14.68 -8.11
CA ALA A 24 -6.12 -15.85 -7.53
C ALA A 24 -5.78 -16.08 -6.04
N MET A 25 -6.69 -16.74 -5.30
CA MET A 25 -6.31 -17.40 -4.03
C MET A 25 -5.25 -18.46 -4.36
N GLY A 26 -4.09 -18.40 -3.71
CA GLY A 26 -2.97 -19.28 -4.04
C GLY A 26 -1.89 -18.66 -4.94
N SER A 27 -2.10 -17.46 -5.50
CA SER A 27 -1.02 -16.74 -6.20
C SER A 27 -0.14 -15.99 -5.21
N SER A 28 1.15 -15.86 -5.53
CA SER A 28 2.09 -15.00 -4.78
C SER A 28 2.47 -13.79 -5.63
N HIS A 29 2.82 -12.68 -4.99
CA HIS A 29 3.39 -11.54 -5.66
C HIS A 29 4.68 -11.95 -6.39
N LEU A 30 5.01 -11.21 -7.44
CA LEU A 30 6.27 -11.42 -8.15
C LEU A 30 7.45 -11.04 -7.23
N ALA A 31 8.53 -11.79 -7.30
CA ALA A 31 9.79 -11.46 -6.64
C ALA A 31 10.53 -10.34 -7.40
N SER A 32 11.48 -9.69 -6.73
CA SER A 32 12.41 -8.70 -7.29
C SER A 32 11.73 -7.51 -7.96
N GLN A 33 10.57 -7.10 -7.45
CA GLN A 33 9.84 -5.97 -7.99
C GLN A 33 10.33 -4.67 -7.35
N LYS A 34 10.53 -3.65 -8.20
CA LYS A 34 10.81 -2.28 -7.76
C LYS A 34 10.19 -1.30 -8.75
N TYR A 35 8.98 -0.85 -8.45
CA TYR A 35 8.24 0.07 -9.32
C TYR A 35 7.34 1.00 -8.51
N ALA A 36 6.92 2.10 -9.13
CA ALA A 36 5.95 3.02 -8.53
C ALA A 36 4.57 2.91 -9.20
N ILE A 37 3.54 3.04 -8.38
CA ILE A 37 2.16 3.29 -8.76
C ILE A 37 1.90 4.77 -8.47
N CYS A 38 1.51 5.52 -9.47
CA CYS A 38 1.34 6.96 -9.35
C CYS A 38 -0.10 7.37 -9.63
N PHE A 39 -0.47 8.49 -9.03
CA PHE A 39 -1.83 9.02 -9.14
C PHE A 39 -1.79 10.39 -9.82
N ARG A 40 -2.81 10.65 -10.65
CA ARG A 40 -3.05 11.99 -11.16
C ARG A 40 -3.52 12.86 -10.01
N ARG A 41 -2.85 14.00 -9.84
CA ARG A 41 -3.40 15.09 -9.05
C ARG A 41 -4.50 15.79 -9.85
N ASN A 42 -5.74 15.71 -9.36
CA ASN A 42 -6.83 16.53 -9.87
C ASN A 42 -6.81 17.90 -9.18
N LEU A 43 -7.52 18.88 -9.76
CA LEU A 43 -7.67 20.19 -9.15
C LEU A 43 -8.28 19.98 -7.75
N ASN A 44 -7.76 20.69 -6.74
CA ASN A 44 -8.22 20.61 -5.35
C ASN A 44 -7.92 19.29 -4.59
N THR A 45 -7.19 18.32 -5.15
CA THR A 45 -6.80 17.12 -4.38
C THR A 45 -5.77 17.47 -3.31
N CYS A 46 -6.08 17.13 -2.06
CA CYS A 46 -5.29 17.39 -0.88
C CYS A 46 -4.56 16.16 -0.34
N CYS A 47 -5.22 15.00 -0.41
CA CYS A 47 -4.70 13.71 0.01
C CYS A 47 -5.28 12.59 -0.89
N ILE A 48 -4.70 11.40 -0.82
CA ILE A 48 -5.31 10.17 -1.30
C ILE A 48 -5.51 9.23 -0.11
N GLU A 49 -6.73 8.74 0.06
CA GLU A 49 -7.07 7.66 0.99
C GLU A 49 -6.93 6.31 0.28
N TYR A 50 -6.31 5.35 0.95
CA TYR A 50 -6.16 3.96 0.54
C TYR A 50 -6.83 3.05 1.57
N ARG A 51 -7.55 2.04 1.10
CA ARG A 51 -8.13 0.96 1.92
C ARG A 51 -7.87 -0.37 1.24
N VAL A 52 -7.78 -1.45 2.02
CA VAL A 52 -7.81 -2.79 1.42
C VAL A 52 -9.14 -3.03 0.71
N CYS A 53 -9.11 -3.77 -0.39
CA CYS A 53 -10.32 -4.24 -1.05
C CYS A 53 -11.10 -5.17 -0.11
N GLU A 54 -12.27 -4.77 0.35
CA GLU A 54 -13.06 -5.52 1.34
C GLU A 54 -13.63 -6.83 0.78
N ASP A 55 -13.78 -6.92 -0.54
CA ASP A 55 -14.24 -8.11 -1.27
C ASP A 55 -13.11 -9.14 -1.51
N GLU A 56 -11.88 -8.83 -1.12
CA GLU A 56 -10.72 -9.71 -1.29
C GLU A 56 -10.22 -10.25 0.06
N LYS A 57 -10.14 -11.57 0.19
CA LYS A 57 -9.44 -12.19 1.33
C LYS A 57 -7.95 -11.93 1.22
N GLU A 58 -7.25 -11.66 2.32
CA GLU A 58 -5.79 -11.44 2.28
C GLU A 58 -5.39 -10.34 1.27
N ALA A 59 -6.23 -9.31 1.15
CA ALA A 59 -6.04 -8.18 0.24
C ALA A 59 -4.74 -7.41 0.46
N PHE A 60 -4.03 -7.62 1.56
CA PHE A 60 -2.71 -7.09 1.80
C PHE A 60 -1.86 -8.16 2.50
N THR A 61 -0.87 -8.69 1.79
CA THR A 61 0.06 -9.71 2.27
C THR A 61 1.43 -9.50 1.63
N LEU A 62 2.31 -8.85 2.37
CA LEU A 62 3.70 -8.57 1.99
C LEU A 62 4.62 -8.98 3.14
N GLY A 63 5.34 -10.09 3.01
CA GLY A 63 6.29 -10.60 4.01
C GLY A 63 5.91 -11.95 4.63
N ILE A 64 6.89 -12.66 5.16
CA ILE A 64 6.88 -14.13 5.29
C ILE A 64 6.36 -14.72 6.61
N SER A 65 5.79 -13.93 7.54
CA SER A 65 5.41 -14.47 8.85
C SER A 65 3.90 -14.74 8.95
N PRO A 66 3.46 -15.97 9.27
CA PRO A 66 2.04 -16.34 9.38
C PRO A 66 1.28 -15.63 10.51
N ASN A 67 1.99 -14.89 11.37
CA ASN A 67 1.45 -14.01 12.39
C ASN A 67 1.84 -12.55 12.15
N ALA A 68 2.23 -12.18 10.93
CA ALA A 68 2.63 -10.82 10.60
C ALA A 68 1.42 -9.91 10.63
N ALA A 69 1.00 -9.51 11.81
CA ALA A 69 0.13 -8.36 11.95
C ALA A 69 0.76 -7.10 11.33
N SER A 70 0.03 -5.99 11.33
CA SER A 70 0.52 -4.74 10.76
C SER A 70 1.94 -4.39 11.22
N LYS A 71 2.82 -4.14 10.26
CA LYS A 71 4.20 -3.72 10.46
C LYS A 71 4.47 -2.45 9.65
N THR A 72 5.31 -1.58 10.20
CA THR A 72 5.68 -0.32 9.57
C THR A 72 7.19 -0.05 9.59
N ASP A 73 7.63 0.81 8.69
CA ASP A 73 8.98 1.41 8.66
C ASP A 73 10.12 0.39 8.76
N ASN A 74 10.97 0.51 9.80
CA ASN A 74 12.18 -0.30 9.97
C ASN A 74 11.90 -1.78 10.23
N THR A 75 10.65 -2.16 10.46
CA THR A 75 10.23 -3.56 10.56
C THR A 75 9.87 -4.18 9.21
N CYS A 76 9.82 -3.37 8.16
CA CYS A 76 9.51 -3.74 6.78
C CYS A 76 10.76 -3.63 5.89
N ASN A 77 11.53 -4.72 5.85
CA ASN A 77 12.84 -4.76 5.19
C ASN A 77 12.92 -5.66 3.95
N GLU A 78 12.03 -6.65 3.86
CA GLU A 78 11.97 -7.63 2.77
C GLU A 78 10.99 -7.14 1.70
N ASP A 79 9.72 -7.52 1.86
CA ASP A 79 8.61 -7.11 1.01
C ASP A 79 7.80 -6.01 1.69
N PHE A 80 7.60 -4.88 0.99
CA PHE A 80 6.84 -3.76 1.51
C PHE A 80 6.38 -2.80 0.42
N ILE A 81 5.39 -1.98 0.78
CA ILE A 81 5.12 -0.75 0.05
C ILE A 81 5.64 0.46 0.81
N THR A 82 6.03 1.50 0.07
CA THR A 82 6.30 2.83 0.61
C THR A 82 5.19 3.78 0.22
N ILE A 83 4.64 4.49 1.20
CA ILE A 83 3.76 5.65 1.04
C ILE A 83 4.37 6.70 1.96
N GLU A 84 5.05 7.70 1.39
CA GLU A 84 5.88 8.61 2.19
C GLU A 84 5.02 9.57 3.01
N GLY A 85 5.32 9.68 4.31
CA GLY A 85 4.62 10.60 5.19
C GLY A 85 3.10 10.33 5.30
N SER A 86 2.70 9.07 5.31
CA SER A 86 1.29 8.68 5.39
C SER A 86 0.86 8.26 6.79
N SER A 87 -0.44 8.26 7.03
CA SER A 87 -1.03 7.83 8.31
C SER A 87 -2.51 7.50 8.16
N SER A 88 -3.13 6.89 9.16
CA SER A 88 -4.58 6.65 9.19
C SER A 88 -5.42 7.91 9.40
N GLU A 89 -4.75 9.03 9.72
CA GLU A 89 -5.32 10.36 9.82
C GLU A 89 -5.15 11.11 8.49
N CYS A 90 -6.26 11.42 7.82
CA CYS A 90 -6.24 12.15 6.55
C CYS A 90 -6.08 13.66 6.79
N LYS A 91 -4.94 14.04 7.38
CA LYS A 91 -4.61 15.40 7.83
C LYS A 91 -3.21 15.78 7.36
N ARG A 92 -3.09 16.91 6.66
CA ARG A 92 -1.80 17.43 6.14
C ARG A 92 -0.75 17.74 7.20
N ASN A 93 -1.17 18.15 8.40
CA ASN A 93 -0.27 18.55 9.48
C ASN A 93 -0.12 17.43 10.54
N ASN A 94 -0.28 16.17 10.14
CA ASN A 94 -0.05 15.07 11.05
C ASN A 94 1.44 14.95 11.38
N ILE A 95 1.75 14.70 12.65
CA ILE A 95 3.12 14.57 13.19
C ILE A 95 3.50 13.10 13.40
N ILE A 96 2.53 12.19 13.43
CA ILE A 96 2.76 10.74 13.54
C ILE A 96 2.53 10.13 12.17
N LEU A 97 3.63 9.83 11.49
CA LEU A 97 3.63 9.34 10.12
C LEU A 97 4.41 8.02 10.04
N SER A 98 3.99 7.16 9.12
CA SER A 98 4.75 5.99 8.68
C SER A 98 5.08 6.14 7.21
N ASN A 99 6.12 5.47 6.76
CA ASN A 99 6.58 5.50 5.38
C ASN A 99 6.47 4.14 4.70
N ARG A 100 6.63 3.05 5.45
CA ARG A 100 6.57 1.69 4.90
C ARG A 100 5.53 0.85 5.58
N TYR A 101 4.95 -0.08 4.82
CA TYR A 101 3.91 -1.00 5.28
C TYR A 101 4.18 -2.41 4.76
N CYS A 102 4.05 -3.39 5.64
CA CYS A 102 4.17 -4.82 5.34
C CYS A 102 3.39 -5.65 6.38
N GLY A 103 3.36 -6.96 6.20
CA GLY A 103 2.55 -7.90 6.98
C GLY A 103 1.26 -8.31 6.26
N THR A 104 0.31 -8.82 7.03
CA THR A 104 -1.00 -9.33 6.58
C THR A 104 -2.14 -8.32 6.81
N ASN A 105 -1.81 -7.13 7.35
CA ASN A 105 -2.76 -6.06 7.55
C ASN A 105 -2.15 -4.72 7.17
N PHE A 106 -2.94 -3.88 6.51
CA PHE A 106 -2.55 -2.55 6.08
C PHE A 106 -2.98 -1.53 7.13
N ASN A 107 -2.03 -1.07 7.96
CA ASN A 107 -2.30 -0.15 9.06
C ASN A 107 -1.00 0.59 9.46
N ASP A 108 -1.09 1.80 10.00
CA ASP A 108 0.06 2.60 10.46
C ASP A 108 0.37 2.42 11.95
N SER A 109 -0.35 1.51 12.61
CA SER A 109 -0.08 1.13 14.00
C SER A 109 1.09 0.14 14.06
N PRO A 110 2.21 0.48 14.71
CA PRO A 110 3.41 -0.36 14.77
C PRO A 110 3.30 -1.55 15.75
N LEU A 111 2.14 -1.76 16.40
CA LEU A 111 1.96 -2.73 17.50
C LEU A 111 1.31 -4.05 17.07
N GLY A 112 1.53 -4.50 15.85
CA GLY A 112 1.10 -5.84 15.43
C GLY A 112 -0.40 -6.06 15.59
N LEU A 113 -1.20 -5.07 15.21
CA LEU A 113 -2.65 -5.22 15.16
C LEU A 113 -3.05 -6.04 13.92
N ALA A 114 -3.93 -7.02 14.11
CA ALA A 114 -4.51 -7.83 13.05
C ALA A 114 -5.74 -7.16 12.41
N ILE A 115 -5.71 -5.84 12.24
CA ILE A 115 -6.81 -5.05 11.67
C ILE A 115 -6.31 -4.14 10.55
N ASN A 116 -7.06 -4.07 9.46
CA ASN A 116 -6.83 -3.10 8.40
C ASN A 116 -7.38 -1.73 8.82
N ALA A 117 -6.68 -0.67 8.45
CA ALA A 117 -7.12 0.70 8.57
C ALA A 117 -7.06 1.38 7.19
N ARG A 118 -7.75 2.52 7.07
CA ARG A 118 -7.44 3.45 5.96
C ARG A 118 -6.04 4.02 6.19
N ILE A 119 -5.32 4.30 5.11
CA ILE A 119 -4.07 5.06 5.13
C ILE A 119 -4.23 6.23 4.16
N CYS A 120 -3.82 7.41 4.59
CA CYS A 120 -3.90 8.64 3.85
C CYS A 120 -2.52 9.19 3.57
N ASP A 121 -2.25 9.45 2.29
CA ASP A 121 -1.10 10.18 1.80
C ASP A 121 -1.52 11.62 1.50
N CYS A 122 -1.00 12.57 2.27
CA CYS A 122 -1.25 14.00 2.09
C CYS A 122 0.01 14.75 1.58
N THR A 123 1.04 14.01 1.15
CA THR A 123 2.35 14.52 0.76
C THR A 123 2.55 14.36 -0.74
N GLU A 124 2.67 15.47 -1.46
CA GLU A 124 2.93 15.38 -2.89
C GLU A 124 4.41 15.06 -3.20
N PRO A 125 4.69 14.28 -4.26
CA PRO A 125 3.73 13.63 -5.17
C PRO A 125 3.10 12.35 -4.59
N PHE A 126 1.81 12.14 -4.85
CA PHE A 126 1.12 10.92 -4.43
C PHE A 126 1.60 9.70 -5.21
N GLU A 127 2.22 8.76 -4.49
CA GLU A 127 2.73 7.52 -5.05
C GLU A 127 2.80 6.39 -4.03
N ILE A 128 2.63 5.16 -4.52
CA ILE A 128 2.94 3.95 -3.78
C ILE A 128 4.14 3.31 -4.46
N ARG A 129 5.27 3.16 -3.75
CA ARG A 129 6.42 2.41 -4.27
C ARG A 129 6.38 0.97 -3.79
N ILE A 130 6.42 0.03 -4.72
CA ILE A 130 6.45 -1.40 -4.45
C ILE A 130 7.91 -1.86 -4.37
N ARG A 131 8.22 -2.65 -3.34
CA ARG A 131 9.47 -3.41 -3.25
C ARG A 131 9.17 -4.84 -2.81
N THR A 132 9.65 -5.80 -3.59
CA THR A 132 9.72 -7.20 -3.16
C THR A 132 11.16 -7.70 -3.34
N ASP A 133 11.63 -8.54 -2.43
CA ASP A 133 13.00 -9.05 -2.47
C ASP A 133 13.16 -10.22 -3.46
N GLU A 134 14.35 -10.80 -3.54
CA GLU A 134 14.63 -11.95 -4.43
C GLU A 134 13.99 -13.25 -3.94
N THR A 135 13.62 -13.29 -2.66
CA THR A 135 13.01 -14.44 -2.03
C THR A 135 11.52 -14.41 -2.37
N ALA A 136 11.15 -15.03 -3.50
CA ALA A 136 9.74 -15.41 -3.69
C ALA A 136 9.31 -16.11 -2.40
N SER A 137 8.26 -15.63 -1.75
CA SER A 137 7.87 -16.08 -0.42
C SER A 137 7.47 -17.56 -0.42
N VAL A 138 8.46 -18.45 -0.40
CA VAL A 138 8.30 -19.89 -0.26
C VAL A 138 8.31 -20.18 1.22
N ALA A 139 7.15 -20.10 1.87
CA ALA A 139 6.67 -21.08 2.85
C ALA A 139 5.54 -20.56 3.77
N MET A 140 4.56 -21.44 3.94
CA MET A 140 3.66 -21.60 5.11
C MET A 140 2.31 -20.87 5.09
N ALA A 141 1.25 -21.64 4.80
CA ALA A 141 -0.17 -21.47 5.12
C ALA A 141 -0.93 -20.21 4.65
N LEU A 142 -0.25 -19.10 4.36
CA LEU A 142 -0.83 -17.88 3.78
C LEU A 142 -0.03 -17.53 2.52
N THR A 143 -0.73 -17.25 1.42
CA THR A 143 -0.06 -16.80 0.19
C THR A 143 0.26 -15.33 0.29
N ASN A 144 1.52 -14.94 0.05
CA ASN A 144 1.91 -13.53 -0.07
C ASN A 144 1.42 -12.99 -1.40
N ARG A 145 0.13 -12.65 -1.49
CA ARG A 145 -0.57 -12.25 -2.72
C ARG A 145 -0.13 -10.87 -3.23
N GLY A 146 0.48 -10.05 -2.38
CA GLY A 146 0.77 -8.66 -2.65
C GLY A 146 -0.33 -7.76 -2.09
N LEU A 147 -0.91 -6.89 -2.91
CA LEU A 147 -1.96 -5.99 -2.47
C LEU A 147 -3.09 -5.79 -3.48
N CYS A 148 -4.29 -5.59 -2.94
CA CYS A 148 -5.44 -4.94 -3.54
C CYS A 148 -5.85 -3.78 -2.64
N LEU A 149 -5.77 -2.56 -3.17
CA LEU A 149 -6.22 -1.36 -2.48
C LEU A 149 -7.27 -0.62 -3.30
N GLU A 150 -8.29 -0.09 -2.64
CA GLU A 150 -9.16 0.94 -3.19
C GLU A 150 -8.61 2.30 -2.80
N TYR A 151 -8.52 3.22 -3.76
CA TYR A 151 -8.10 4.58 -3.51
C TYR A 151 -9.23 5.58 -3.76
N ARG A 152 -9.18 6.70 -3.04
CA ARG A 152 -10.04 7.87 -3.26
C ARG A 152 -9.27 9.15 -3.01
N SER A 153 -9.35 10.08 -3.96
CA SER A 153 -8.88 11.45 -3.82
C SER A 153 -9.73 12.19 -2.78
N ILE A 154 -9.08 12.81 -1.81
CA ILE A 154 -9.70 13.70 -0.83
C ILE A 154 -9.43 15.13 -1.29
N GLU A 155 -10.49 15.89 -1.48
CA GLU A 155 -10.40 17.32 -1.79
C GLU A 155 -9.99 18.14 -0.58
N CYS A 156 -9.39 19.30 -0.83
CA CYS A 156 -9.11 20.26 0.23
C CYS A 156 -10.41 20.82 0.79
N ASN A 157 -10.58 20.72 2.11
CA ASN A 157 -11.55 21.55 2.81
C ASN A 157 -11.02 22.99 2.73
N LEU A 158 -11.70 23.84 1.96
CA LEU A 158 -11.48 25.29 1.95
C LEU A 158 -11.93 25.91 3.27
#